data_AF-A0AAU9WV07-F1
#
_entry.id   AF-A0AAU9WV07-F1
#
_cell.length_a   1.000
_cell.length_b   1.000
_cell.length_c   1.000
_cell.angle_alpha   90.00
_cell.angle_beta   90.00
_cell.angle_gamma   90.00
#
_symmetry.space_group_name_H-M   'P 1'
#
loop_
_entity.id
_entity.type
_entity.pdbx_description
1 polymer ?
#
loop_
_entity_poly.entity_id
_entity_poly.type
_entity_poly.pdbx_seq_one_letter_code
_entity_poly.pdbx_strand_id
1 'polypeptide(L)'
;MSTNPSGNQPPYPNQQPTTQYPPAMFNYGSSAVGYPPPSNQAAYPPPVETVPYNAPYPATAPPPSYESAVGDGKSEKAPGNFSYQSQPFPAAPMTSYPTYPSSYPDVEYGQTDESHFSEIISFNDKSVRLGFIRRVFAVLMLQLATTVGAICLFIFNENVKFFAQNNWAMYISAYVVFFVLYFVLVCCEGVRRSYPANVIMLSLFTLSLSYLVAVISSFHETNIVLIMMGVTTLVCASVMIFACQTKYDFTTWGGVLFCAALAIFFLSIFTPLWLALSTTAGKIVIGGLLALVFVAFLAYDVQLVMGGKKYELSPEEYIFASLILYMDIIRIFLLLLAIFGRGSN
;
A
#
# COMPACT_ATOMS: atom_id res chain seq x y z
N MET A 1 -23.32 71.04 -18.39
CA MET A 1 -22.41 71.77 -17.49
C MET A 1 -21.87 70.72 -16.53
N SER A 2 -20.69 70.14 -16.72
CA SER A 2 -19.35 70.77 -16.81
C SER A 2 -18.96 71.37 -15.44
N THR A 3 -17.86 71.03 -14.77
CA THR A 3 -16.56 70.43 -15.21
C THR A 3 -15.79 69.75 -14.05
N ASN A 4 -14.85 68.87 -14.40
CA ASN A 4 -13.79 68.29 -13.54
C ASN A 4 -12.66 69.30 -13.26
N PRO A 5 -11.79 69.09 -12.25
CA PRO A 5 -10.36 68.96 -12.59
C PRO A 5 -9.53 67.93 -11.79
N SER A 6 -8.48 67.44 -12.47
CA SER A 6 -7.26 66.72 -12.05
C SER A 6 -6.59 67.23 -10.76
N GLY A 7 -5.70 66.53 -10.05
CA GLY A 7 -4.98 65.25 -10.26
C GLY A 7 -3.49 65.38 -9.86
N ASN A 8 -2.82 64.34 -9.34
CA ASN A 8 -1.34 64.26 -9.24
C ASN A 8 -0.82 62.87 -8.75
N GLN A 9 0.18 62.33 -9.45
CA GLN A 9 1.07 61.22 -9.02
C GLN A 9 2.51 61.52 -9.50
N PRO A 10 3.58 61.18 -8.74
CA PRO A 10 4.97 61.21 -9.23
C PRO A 10 5.48 59.82 -9.71
N PRO A 11 6.61 59.75 -10.46
CA PRO A 11 6.81 58.74 -11.49
C PRO A 11 7.89 57.67 -11.25
N TYR A 12 7.82 56.58 -12.04
CA TYR A 12 8.92 55.65 -12.30
C TYR A 12 9.82 56.15 -13.45
N PRO A 13 11.15 55.87 -13.43
CA PRO A 13 12.00 55.97 -14.61
C PRO A 13 12.10 54.63 -15.36
N ASN A 14 11.95 54.68 -16.68
CA ASN A 14 12.22 53.59 -17.63
C ASN A 14 13.61 53.79 -18.26
N GLN A 15 14.38 52.72 -18.49
CA GLN A 15 15.28 52.62 -19.65
C GLN A 15 15.79 51.17 -19.91
N GLN A 16 15.71 50.77 -21.17
CA GLN A 16 16.24 49.56 -21.84
C GLN A 16 17.18 50.05 -22.97
N PRO A 17 17.83 49.19 -23.81
CA PRO A 17 18.26 47.79 -23.65
C PRO A 17 19.75 47.58 -24.03
N THR A 18 20.31 46.36 -23.92
CA THR A 18 21.22 45.77 -24.94
C THR A 18 21.51 44.27 -24.69
N THR A 19 21.89 43.57 -25.75
CA THR A 19 22.04 42.09 -25.83
C THR A 19 23.51 41.65 -25.94
N GLN A 20 23.94 40.60 -25.22
CA GLN A 20 24.98 39.64 -25.67
C GLN A 20 25.19 38.44 -24.72
N TYR A 21 25.66 37.32 -25.27
CA TYR A 21 26.17 36.09 -24.61
C TYR A 21 27.32 35.53 -25.49
N PRO A 22 28.20 34.62 -24.99
CA PRO A 22 28.60 34.32 -23.61
C PRO A 22 30.09 34.80 -23.45
N PRO A 23 31.21 34.03 -23.34
CA PRO A 23 31.50 32.62 -23.01
C PRO A 23 32.39 32.46 -21.73
N ALA A 24 32.97 31.26 -21.57
CA ALA A 24 34.16 30.87 -20.75
C ALA A 24 34.03 30.74 -19.22
N MET A 25 34.21 29.48 -18.76
CA MET A 25 34.40 29.11 -17.36
C MET A 25 35.79 29.52 -16.87
N PHE A 26 35.91 29.90 -15.59
CA PHE A 26 37.18 29.76 -14.86
C PHE A 26 36.97 29.07 -13.51
N ASN A 27 37.82 28.07 -13.29
CA ASN A 27 37.83 27.19 -12.13
C ASN A 27 38.47 27.89 -10.92
N TYR A 28 37.84 27.82 -9.76
CA TYR A 28 38.47 28.11 -8.46
C TYR A 28 38.13 26.96 -7.51
N GLY A 29 39.16 26.24 -7.07
CA GLY A 29 38.99 25.12 -6.15
C GLY A 29 39.15 25.54 -4.68
N SER A 30 38.63 24.71 -3.78
CA SER A 30 39.13 24.60 -2.41
C SER A 30 38.66 23.31 -1.74
N SER A 31 39.62 22.42 -1.49
CA SER A 31 39.81 21.64 -0.26
C SER A 31 38.59 21.21 0.58
N ALA A 32 38.23 19.92 0.53
CA ALA A 32 37.72 19.20 1.70
C ALA A 32 37.88 17.66 1.58
N VAL A 33 38.65 17.09 2.51
CA VAL A 33 38.50 15.77 3.20
C VAL A 33 37.68 14.67 2.50
N GLY A 34 38.33 13.53 2.21
CA GLY A 34 37.69 12.37 1.58
C GLY A 34 36.91 11.44 2.52
N TYR A 35 35.92 10.78 1.93
CA TYR A 35 35.27 9.55 2.42
C TYR A 35 35.10 8.59 1.22
N PRO A 36 35.09 7.26 1.43
CA PRO A 36 35.00 6.29 0.33
C PRO A 36 33.58 6.25 -0.28
N PRO A 37 33.44 6.04 -1.60
CA PRO A 37 32.14 5.96 -2.25
C PRO A 37 31.45 4.60 -1.98
N PRO A 38 30.11 4.57 -1.84
CA PRO A 38 29.36 3.33 -1.70
C PRO A 38 29.26 2.55 -3.02
N SER A 39 29.27 1.22 -2.91
CA SER A 39 29.04 0.29 -4.02
C SER A 39 27.61 0.33 -4.54
N ASN A 40 27.45 -0.05 -5.83
CA ASN A 40 26.21 -0.24 -6.59
C ASN A 40 25.65 1.02 -7.28
N GLN A 41 26.17 1.31 -8.47
CA GLN A 41 25.40 1.96 -9.54
C GLN A 41 25.11 0.92 -10.63
N ALA A 42 23.85 0.85 -11.07
CA ALA A 42 23.43 0.00 -12.18
C ALA A 42 23.94 0.59 -13.50
N ALA A 43 24.62 -0.23 -14.31
CA ALA A 43 25.07 0.17 -15.64
C ALA A 43 23.90 0.14 -16.64
N TYR A 44 23.79 1.18 -17.47
CA TYR A 44 22.95 1.17 -18.66
C TYR A 44 23.44 0.10 -19.66
N PRO A 45 22.55 -0.54 -20.45
CA PRO A 45 22.96 -1.47 -21.48
C PRO A 45 23.63 -0.74 -22.67
N PRO A 46 24.67 -1.31 -23.28
CA PRO A 46 25.29 -0.77 -24.50
C PRO A 46 24.38 -0.98 -25.74
N PRO A 47 24.60 -0.22 -26.83
CA PRO A 47 23.80 -0.33 -28.05
C PRO A 47 24.03 -1.66 -28.80
N VAL A 48 23.00 -2.07 -29.55
CA VAL A 48 22.98 -3.35 -30.30
C VAL A 48 23.85 -3.28 -31.55
N GLU A 49 24.91 -4.07 -31.61
CA GLU A 49 25.63 -4.37 -32.86
C GLU A 49 24.95 -5.53 -33.61
N THR A 50 24.74 -5.36 -34.92
CA THR A 50 24.15 -6.38 -35.79
C THR A 50 25.21 -7.36 -36.30
N VAL A 51 25.12 -8.62 -35.90
CA VAL A 51 26.05 -9.68 -36.32
C VAL A 51 25.53 -10.44 -37.55
N PRO A 52 26.33 -10.66 -38.61
CA PRO A 52 25.92 -11.46 -39.77
C PRO A 52 25.76 -12.95 -39.48
N TYR A 53 24.97 -13.61 -40.33
CA TYR A 53 24.65 -15.04 -40.29
C TYR A 53 25.87 -15.95 -40.56
N ASN A 54 25.91 -17.10 -39.89
CA ASN A 54 26.91 -18.20 -39.91
C ASN A 54 28.27 -18.01 -39.20
N ALA A 55 28.40 -18.63 -38.01
CA ALA A 55 29.65 -19.19 -37.48
C ALA A 55 29.36 -20.44 -36.58
N PRO A 56 30.24 -21.46 -36.50
CA PRO A 56 29.96 -22.69 -35.75
C PRO A 56 30.22 -22.59 -34.24
N TYR A 57 29.46 -23.34 -33.44
CA TYR A 57 29.58 -23.41 -31.97
C TYR A 57 30.89 -24.04 -31.46
N PRO A 58 31.58 -23.43 -30.47
CA PRO A 58 32.60 -24.12 -29.66
C PRO A 58 31.97 -25.04 -28.59
N ALA A 59 32.72 -26.09 -28.21
CA ALA A 59 32.26 -27.10 -27.25
C ALA A 59 32.12 -26.59 -25.80
N THR A 60 31.21 -27.21 -25.04
CA THR A 60 30.92 -26.90 -23.64
C THR A 60 32.00 -27.40 -22.67
N ALA A 61 32.34 -26.57 -21.69
CA ALA A 61 33.18 -26.95 -20.55
C ALA A 61 32.37 -27.70 -19.47
N PRO A 62 32.98 -28.64 -18.71
CA PRO A 62 32.30 -29.34 -17.62
C PRO A 62 32.07 -28.44 -16.39
N PRO A 63 31.04 -28.72 -15.57
CA PRO A 63 30.69 -27.90 -14.40
C PRO A 63 31.67 -28.11 -13.22
N PRO A 64 31.84 -27.10 -12.34
CA PRO A 64 32.70 -27.20 -11.16
C PRO A 64 32.11 -28.09 -10.07
N SER A 65 32.96 -28.87 -9.41
CA SER A 65 32.64 -29.68 -8.24
C SER A 65 32.51 -28.83 -6.98
N TYR A 66 31.50 -29.10 -6.15
CA TYR A 66 31.35 -28.49 -4.83
C TYR A 66 32.32 -29.14 -3.82
N GLU A 67 33.00 -28.32 -3.01
CA GLU A 67 33.92 -28.79 -1.98
C GLU A 67 33.25 -28.63 -0.60
N SER A 68 32.95 -29.74 0.06
CA SER A 68 32.21 -29.76 1.33
C SER A 68 33.16 -29.66 2.53
N ALA A 69 33.08 -28.56 3.28
CA ALA A 69 33.89 -28.35 4.48
C ALA A 69 33.31 -29.06 5.72
N VAL A 70 33.91 -30.18 6.15
CA VAL A 70 33.70 -30.76 7.50
C VAL A 70 34.98 -31.44 8.04
N GLY A 71 35.48 -30.96 9.18
CA GLY A 71 35.94 -31.79 10.31
C GLY A 71 37.37 -32.38 10.32
N ASP A 72 38.16 -31.96 11.30
CA ASP A 72 39.39 -32.64 11.76
C ASP A 72 39.14 -34.08 12.26
N GLY A 73 40.05 -35.03 11.99
CA GLY A 73 39.88 -36.37 12.56
C GLY A 73 40.84 -37.53 12.21
N LYS A 74 42.14 -37.40 12.52
CA LYS A 74 43.13 -38.51 12.72
C LYS A 74 43.53 -39.41 11.54
N SER A 75 44.80 -39.83 11.56
CA SER A 75 45.47 -40.65 10.53
C SER A 75 45.40 -42.14 10.80
N GLU A 76 45.30 -42.97 9.74
CA GLU A 76 46.00 -44.27 9.72
C GLU A 76 46.39 -44.72 8.28
N LYS A 77 47.12 -45.84 8.19
CA LYS A 77 48.11 -46.15 7.13
C LYS A 77 47.49 -46.72 5.83
N ALA A 78 48.14 -46.43 4.70
CA ALA A 78 48.03 -47.22 3.47
C ALA A 78 48.70 -48.61 3.62
N PRO A 79 48.26 -49.63 2.86
CA PRO A 79 48.94 -49.90 1.58
C PRO A 79 48.03 -50.45 0.46
N GLY A 80 48.50 -50.42 -0.79
CA GLY A 80 47.93 -51.25 -1.86
C GLY A 80 47.94 -50.62 -3.26
N ASN A 81 48.95 -50.95 -4.05
CA ASN A 81 49.02 -50.60 -5.47
C ASN A 81 48.12 -51.56 -6.27
N PHE A 82 47.11 -51.07 -7.01
CA PHE A 82 46.35 -51.90 -7.95
C PHE A 82 46.12 -51.18 -9.28
N SER A 83 46.64 -51.78 -10.35
CA SER A 83 46.47 -51.37 -11.74
C SER A 83 45.10 -51.80 -12.27
N TYR A 84 44.34 -50.87 -12.87
CA TYR A 84 43.12 -51.21 -13.59
C TYR A 84 43.44 -51.90 -14.92
N GLN A 85 43.06 -53.18 -15.03
CA GLN A 85 43.04 -53.92 -16.29
C GLN A 85 41.59 -54.07 -16.73
N SER A 86 41.25 -53.62 -17.94
CA SER A 86 39.90 -53.70 -18.46
C SER A 86 39.52 -55.15 -18.84
N GLN A 87 38.29 -55.53 -18.50
CA GLN A 87 37.65 -56.77 -18.95
C GLN A 87 36.28 -56.41 -19.55
N PRO A 88 35.91 -56.95 -20.72
CA PRO A 88 34.62 -56.67 -21.35
C PRO A 88 33.48 -57.45 -20.65
N PHE A 89 32.35 -56.78 -20.42
CA PHE A 89 31.15 -57.41 -19.85
C PHE A 89 30.44 -58.32 -20.88
N PRO A 90 29.92 -59.49 -20.48
CA PRO A 90 29.08 -60.32 -21.34
C PRO A 90 27.72 -59.66 -21.62
N ALA A 91 27.17 -59.84 -22.82
CA ALA A 91 25.84 -59.34 -23.17
C ALA A 91 24.73 -60.16 -22.48
N ALA A 92 23.79 -59.50 -21.83
CA ALA A 92 22.59 -60.12 -21.26
C ALA A 92 21.49 -60.32 -22.33
N PRO A 93 20.66 -61.37 -22.24
CA PRO A 93 19.68 -61.70 -23.26
C PRO A 93 18.50 -60.72 -23.30
N MET A 94 18.00 -60.44 -24.51
CA MET A 94 16.86 -59.55 -24.73
C MET A 94 15.54 -60.18 -24.25
N THR A 95 14.94 -59.61 -23.20
CA THR A 95 13.52 -59.87 -22.87
C THR A 95 12.61 -59.05 -23.78
N SER A 96 11.75 -59.73 -24.54
CA SER A 96 10.75 -59.09 -25.40
C SER A 96 9.66 -58.40 -24.57
N TYR A 97 9.57 -57.06 -24.68
CA TYR A 97 8.42 -56.30 -24.18
C TYR A 97 7.24 -56.41 -25.17
N PRO A 98 5.98 -56.47 -24.70
CA PRO A 98 4.82 -56.54 -25.58
C PRO A 98 4.61 -55.22 -26.34
N THR A 99 4.59 -55.30 -27.67
CA THR A 99 4.31 -54.17 -28.56
C THR A 99 2.84 -53.77 -28.46
N TYR A 100 2.55 -52.63 -27.83
CA TYR A 100 1.24 -51.98 -27.96
C TYR A 100 1.11 -51.32 -29.34
N PRO A 101 -0.06 -51.41 -30.00
CA PRO A 101 -0.27 -50.72 -31.28
C PRO A 101 -0.27 -49.21 -31.08
N SER A 102 0.71 -48.56 -31.70
CA SER A 102 0.90 -47.11 -31.68
C SER A 102 -0.11 -46.41 -32.60
N SER A 103 -1.36 -46.31 -32.15
CA SER A 103 -2.35 -45.40 -32.74
C SER A 103 -2.27 -44.03 -32.06
N TYR A 104 -1.22 -43.26 -32.36
CA TYR A 104 -1.29 -41.82 -32.17
C TYR A 104 -2.29 -41.28 -33.20
N PRO A 105 -3.34 -40.54 -32.80
CA PRO A 105 -3.86 -39.54 -33.71
C PRO A 105 -2.74 -38.52 -33.97
N ASP A 106 -2.60 -38.04 -35.19
CA ASP A 106 -1.74 -36.88 -35.46
C ASP A 106 -2.24 -35.73 -34.59
N VAL A 107 -1.49 -35.40 -33.53
CA VAL A 107 -1.83 -34.28 -32.66
C VAL A 107 -1.45 -33.03 -33.41
N GLU A 108 -2.44 -32.45 -34.08
CA GLU A 108 -2.37 -31.14 -34.71
C GLU A 108 -1.96 -30.12 -33.64
N TYR A 109 -0.67 -29.75 -33.62
CA TYR A 109 -0.10 -28.83 -32.65
C TYR A 109 -0.50 -27.39 -33.02
N GLY A 110 -1.78 -27.08 -32.79
CA GLY A 110 -2.43 -25.85 -33.19
C GLY A 110 -3.62 -25.50 -32.30
N GLN A 111 -3.52 -24.35 -31.63
CA GLN A 111 -4.61 -23.59 -30.99
C GLN A 111 -5.28 -24.17 -29.73
N THR A 112 -5.07 -25.42 -29.32
CA THR A 112 -5.73 -26.00 -28.13
C THR A 112 -5.02 -25.75 -26.80
N ASP A 113 -3.69 -25.70 -26.76
CA ASP A 113 -2.94 -25.52 -25.49
C ASP A 113 -3.02 -24.10 -24.91
N GLU A 114 -3.03 -23.04 -25.75
CA GLU A 114 -3.08 -21.65 -25.24
C GLU A 114 -4.40 -21.30 -24.56
N SER A 115 -5.52 -21.85 -25.05
CA SER A 115 -6.84 -21.61 -24.44
C SER A 115 -6.92 -22.25 -23.04
N HIS A 116 -6.46 -23.49 -22.89
CA HIS A 116 -6.45 -24.19 -21.60
C HIS A 116 -5.43 -23.56 -20.62
N PHE A 117 -4.25 -23.15 -21.10
CA PHE A 117 -3.24 -22.47 -20.28
C PHE A 117 -3.70 -21.09 -19.80
N SER A 118 -4.31 -20.28 -20.68
CA SER A 118 -4.88 -18.99 -20.30
C SER A 118 -6.08 -19.11 -19.36
N GLU A 119 -6.89 -20.16 -19.48
CA GLU A 119 -7.96 -20.46 -18.53
C GLU A 119 -7.39 -20.80 -17.13
N ILE A 120 -6.36 -21.65 -17.05
CA ILE A 120 -5.64 -22.00 -15.81
C ILE A 120 -5.03 -20.75 -15.15
N ILE A 121 -4.36 -19.89 -15.91
CA ILE A 121 -3.82 -18.61 -15.40
C ILE A 121 -4.96 -17.73 -14.87
N SER A 122 -6.06 -17.58 -15.63
CA SER A 122 -7.21 -16.77 -15.22
C SER A 122 -7.86 -17.30 -13.94
N PHE A 123 -7.95 -18.61 -13.75
CA PHE A 123 -8.43 -19.21 -12.50
C PHE A 123 -7.47 -18.98 -11.33
N ASN A 124 -6.16 -19.13 -11.57
CA ASN A 124 -5.14 -18.86 -10.56
C ASN A 124 -5.22 -17.40 -10.08
N ASP A 125 -5.24 -16.43 -10.99
CA ASP A 125 -5.34 -15.00 -10.67
C ASP A 125 -6.61 -14.66 -9.87
N LYS A 126 -7.76 -15.22 -10.28
CA LYS A 126 -9.03 -15.09 -9.53
C LYS A 126 -8.90 -15.68 -8.11
N SER A 127 -8.27 -16.86 -7.97
CA SER A 127 -8.08 -17.50 -6.67
C SER A 127 -7.16 -16.70 -5.74
N VAL A 128 -6.08 -16.12 -6.29
CA VAL A 128 -5.14 -15.23 -5.58
C VAL A 128 -5.86 -13.94 -5.15
N ARG A 129 -6.62 -13.31 -6.04
CA ARG A 129 -7.44 -12.12 -5.76
C ARG A 129 -8.47 -12.39 -4.66
N LEU A 130 -9.18 -13.51 -4.70
CA LEU A 130 -10.12 -13.92 -3.65
C LEU A 130 -9.43 -14.22 -2.31
N GLY A 131 -8.23 -14.81 -2.34
CA GLY A 131 -7.39 -15.01 -1.15
C GLY A 131 -6.97 -13.69 -0.51
N PHE A 132 -6.53 -12.73 -1.32
CA PHE A 132 -6.22 -11.36 -0.91
C PHE A 132 -7.44 -10.67 -0.28
N ILE A 133 -8.58 -10.64 -0.98
CA ILE A 133 -9.82 -10.02 -0.48
C ILE A 133 -10.20 -10.62 0.88
N ARG A 134 -10.23 -11.97 1.01
CA ARG A 134 -10.53 -12.65 2.28
C ARG A 134 -9.58 -12.22 3.39
N ARG A 135 -8.28 -12.09 3.10
CA ARG A 135 -7.26 -11.65 4.07
C ARG A 135 -7.46 -10.19 4.50
N VAL A 136 -7.73 -9.28 3.56
CA VAL A 136 -8.00 -7.87 3.83
C VAL A 136 -9.23 -7.71 4.73
N PHE A 137 -10.36 -8.33 4.37
CA PHE A 137 -11.58 -8.22 5.17
C PHE A 137 -11.48 -8.92 6.53
N ALA A 138 -10.74 -10.04 6.65
CA ALA A 138 -10.49 -10.66 7.94
C ALA A 138 -9.69 -9.76 8.89
N VAL A 139 -8.64 -9.09 8.38
CA VAL A 139 -7.87 -8.10 9.15
C VAL A 139 -8.75 -6.90 9.51
N LEU A 140 -9.49 -6.33 8.55
CA LEU A 140 -10.40 -5.21 8.77
C LEU A 140 -11.43 -5.50 9.87
N MET A 141 -12.06 -6.68 9.85
CA MET A 141 -13.02 -7.08 10.88
C MET A 141 -12.39 -7.17 12.28
N LEU A 142 -11.13 -7.63 12.39
CA LEU A 142 -10.40 -7.63 13.66
C LEU A 142 -10.08 -6.21 14.14
N GLN A 143 -9.73 -5.29 13.23
CA GLN A 143 -9.47 -3.89 13.57
C GLN A 143 -10.73 -3.17 14.07
N LEU A 144 -11.87 -3.38 13.39
CA LEU A 144 -13.17 -2.86 13.79
C LEU A 144 -13.63 -3.47 15.13
N ALA A 145 -13.51 -4.79 15.32
CA ALA A 145 -13.84 -5.44 16.59
C ALA A 145 -13.01 -4.91 17.76
N THR A 146 -11.70 -4.68 17.54
CA THR A 146 -10.80 -4.05 18.53
C THR A 146 -11.28 -2.64 18.89
N THR A 147 -11.69 -1.86 17.88
CA THR A 147 -12.16 -0.48 18.08
C THR A 147 -13.49 -0.44 18.83
N VAL A 148 -14.45 -1.29 18.44
CA VAL A 148 -15.74 -1.44 19.13
C VAL A 148 -15.54 -1.88 20.58
N GLY A 149 -14.65 -2.86 20.82
CA GLY A 149 -14.29 -3.29 22.17
C GLY A 149 -13.72 -2.15 23.03
N ALA A 150 -12.81 -1.34 22.48
CA ALA A 150 -12.25 -0.17 23.16
C ALA A 150 -13.34 0.90 23.44
N ILE A 151 -14.19 1.23 22.47
CA ILE A 151 -15.30 2.18 22.66
C ILE A 151 -16.23 1.68 23.77
N CYS A 152 -16.68 0.42 23.72
CA CYS A 152 -17.53 -0.19 24.74
C CYS A 152 -16.90 -0.14 26.14
N LEU A 153 -15.60 -0.47 26.27
CA LEU A 153 -14.87 -0.36 27.53
C LEU A 153 -14.93 1.07 28.10
N PHE A 154 -14.74 2.08 27.25
CA PHE A 154 -14.67 3.49 27.67
C PHE A 154 -16.05 4.13 27.92
N ILE A 155 -17.12 3.68 27.26
CA ILE A 155 -18.47 4.26 27.47
C ILE A 155 -19.26 3.57 28.59
N PHE A 156 -18.94 2.31 28.93
CA PHE A 156 -19.61 1.56 30.00
C PHE A 156 -18.84 1.51 31.33
N ASN A 157 -17.53 1.78 31.34
CA ASN A 157 -16.75 1.83 32.58
C ASN A 157 -16.41 3.27 32.97
N GLU A 158 -17.09 3.80 33.99
CA GLU A 158 -16.91 5.18 34.46
C GLU A 158 -15.48 5.50 34.92
N ASN A 159 -14.76 4.54 35.51
CA ASN A 159 -13.38 4.73 35.94
C ASN A 159 -12.43 4.89 34.74
N VAL A 160 -12.62 4.07 33.70
CA VAL A 160 -11.84 4.17 32.45
C VAL A 160 -12.16 5.47 31.72
N LYS A 161 -13.45 5.84 31.65
CA LYS A 161 -13.91 7.13 31.11
C LYS A 161 -13.25 8.30 31.82
N PHE A 162 -13.35 8.38 33.14
CA PHE A 162 -12.80 9.48 33.93
C PHE A 162 -11.26 9.56 33.81
N PHE A 163 -10.58 8.42 33.90
CA PHE A 163 -9.13 8.34 33.69
C PHE A 163 -8.73 8.88 32.31
N ALA A 164 -9.40 8.43 31.25
CA ALA A 164 -9.12 8.82 29.88
C ALA A 164 -9.33 10.33 29.63
N GLN A 165 -10.39 10.90 30.20
CA GLN A 165 -10.73 12.32 30.04
C GLN A 165 -9.79 13.25 30.79
N ASN A 166 -9.29 12.83 31.96
CA ASN A 166 -8.36 13.63 32.76
C ASN A 166 -6.91 13.56 32.26
N ASN A 167 -6.49 12.44 31.67
CA ASN A 167 -5.09 12.21 31.25
C ASN A 167 -4.82 12.61 29.79
N TRP A 168 -4.96 13.91 29.49
CA TRP A 168 -4.71 14.49 28.15
C TRP A 168 -3.34 14.14 27.56
N ALA A 169 -2.31 13.93 28.39
CA ALA A 169 -0.99 13.49 27.95
C ALA A 169 -1.01 12.11 27.26
N MET A 170 -1.83 11.17 27.73
CA MET A 170 -2.02 9.84 27.11
C MET A 170 -2.74 9.94 25.76
N TYR A 171 -3.69 10.86 25.64
CA TYR A 171 -4.34 11.17 24.35
C TYR A 171 -3.33 11.71 23.33
N ILE A 172 -2.48 12.69 23.71
CA ILE A 172 -1.45 13.22 22.82
C ILE A 172 -0.40 12.17 22.46
N SER A 173 0.07 11.35 23.40
CA SER A 173 1.05 10.31 23.09
C SER A 173 0.48 9.27 22.11
N ALA A 174 -0.78 8.86 22.29
CA ALA A 174 -1.45 7.95 21.35
C ALA A 174 -1.63 8.60 19.97
N TYR A 175 -1.89 9.92 19.90
CA TYR A 175 -2.03 10.67 18.66
C TYR A 175 -0.72 10.77 17.87
N VAL A 176 0.39 10.99 18.56
CA VAL A 176 1.74 10.96 17.96
C VAL A 176 2.09 9.55 17.46
N VAL A 177 1.85 8.52 18.28
CA VAL A 177 2.08 7.11 17.89
C VAL A 177 1.24 6.73 16.66
N PHE A 178 -0.05 7.06 16.67
CA PHE A 178 -0.96 6.85 15.54
C PHE A 178 -0.40 7.46 14.24
N PHE A 179 0.02 8.73 14.27
CA PHE A 179 0.54 9.40 13.08
C PHE A 179 1.86 8.78 12.59
N VAL A 180 2.81 8.50 13.48
CA VAL A 180 4.08 7.87 13.09
C VAL A 180 3.82 6.51 12.45
N LEU A 181 2.96 5.69 13.04
CA LEU A 181 2.60 4.37 12.49
C LEU A 181 1.85 4.49 11.15
N TYR A 182 0.96 5.46 11.00
CA TYR A 182 0.29 5.76 9.73
C TYR A 182 1.31 6.09 8.64
N PHE A 183 2.22 7.05 8.88
CA PHE A 183 3.24 7.41 7.89
C PHE A 183 4.18 6.25 7.56
N VAL A 184 4.60 5.43 8.54
CA VAL A 184 5.44 4.26 8.25
C VAL A 184 4.69 3.23 7.40
N LEU A 185 3.42 2.93 7.69
CA LEU A 185 2.64 1.95 6.92
C LEU A 185 2.25 2.46 5.52
N VAL A 186 2.07 3.78 5.34
CA VAL A 186 1.75 4.39 4.04
C VAL A 186 3.00 4.60 3.18
N CYS A 187 4.12 5.04 3.76
CA CYS A 187 5.31 5.46 3.02
C CYS A 187 6.43 4.40 2.97
N CYS A 188 6.48 3.44 3.90
CA CYS A 188 7.55 2.43 3.96
C CYS A 188 7.05 1.05 3.51
N GLU A 189 7.03 0.85 2.19
CA GLU A 189 6.62 -0.41 1.54
C GLU A 189 7.38 -1.63 2.07
N GLY A 190 8.68 -1.51 2.31
CA GLY A 190 9.49 -2.58 2.91
C GLY A 190 8.99 -3.00 4.30
N VAL A 191 8.49 -2.07 5.12
CA VAL A 191 7.94 -2.39 6.46
C VAL A 191 6.59 -3.07 6.35
N ARG A 192 5.69 -2.58 5.47
CA ARG A 192 4.32 -3.15 5.35
C ARG A 192 4.27 -4.48 4.59
N ARG A 193 5.28 -4.82 3.78
CA ARG A 193 5.41 -6.13 3.13
C ARG A 193 6.21 -7.16 3.94
N SER A 194 7.08 -6.73 4.86
CA SER A 194 7.92 -7.65 5.65
C SER A 194 7.19 -8.23 6.87
N TYR A 195 7.06 -9.56 6.92
CA TYR A 195 6.63 -10.28 8.12
C TYR A 195 7.83 -10.48 9.08
N PRO A 196 7.66 -10.36 10.43
CA PRO A 196 6.44 -10.05 11.17
C PRO A 196 6.18 -8.54 11.38
N ALA A 197 7.10 -7.67 10.94
CA ALA A 197 7.04 -6.23 11.19
C ALA A 197 5.70 -5.61 10.77
N ASN A 198 5.16 -6.03 9.63
CA ASN A 198 3.91 -5.52 9.10
C ASN A 198 2.69 -5.78 10.00
N VAL A 199 2.56 -6.98 10.59
CA VAL A 199 1.50 -7.32 11.53
C VAL A 199 1.68 -6.55 12.84
N ILE A 200 2.91 -6.47 13.37
CA ILE A 200 3.20 -5.74 14.61
C ILE A 200 2.83 -4.26 14.48
N MET A 201 3.27 -3.62 13.39
CA MET A 201 3.01 -2.20 13.14
C MET A 201 1.53 -1.94 12.91
N LEU A 202 0.81 -2.82 12.19
CA LEU A 202 -0.64 -2.69 12.01
C LEU A 202 -1.40 -2.89 13.32
N SER A 203 -1.00 -3.84 14.16
CA SER A 203 -1.61 -4.05 15.49
C SER A 203 -1.41 -2.84 16.41
N LEU A 204 -0.20 -2.28 16.48
CA LEU A 204 0.07 -1.05 17.24
C LEU A 204 -0.74 0.14 16.70
N PHE A 205 -0.85 0.26 15.39
CA PHE A 205 -1.63 1.30 14.71
C PHE A 205 -3.11 1.19 15.11
N THR A 206 -3.70 0.00 14.97
CA THR A 206 -5.09 -0.27 15.36
C THR A 206 -5.33 -0.04 16.85
N LEU A 207 -4.43 -0.45 17.74
CA LEU A 207 -4.57 -0.17 19.18
C LEU A 207 -4.52 1.34 19.48
N SER A 208 -3.60 2.07 18.85
CA SER A 208 -3.50 3.53 19.02
C SER A 208 -4.74 4.26 18.52
N LEU A 209 -5.27 3.90 17.34
CA LEU A 209 -6.50 4.51 16.82
C LEU A 209 -7.74 4.09 17.62
N SER A 210 -7.84 2.82 18.01
CA SER A 210 -8.94 2.32 18.86
C SER A 210 -9.01 3.10 20.17
N TYR A 211 -7.86 3.37 20.81
CA TYR A 211 -7.78 4.21 22.01
C TYR A 211 -8.22 5.65 21.72
N LEU A 212 -7.70 6.30 20.68
CA LEU A 212 -8.08 7.67 20.32
C LEU A 212 -9.59 7.81 20.07
N VAL A 213 -10.17 6.88 19.31
CA VAL A 213 -11.60 6.84 19.00
C VAL A 213 -12.41 6.62 20.29
N ALA A 214 -12.00 5.68 21.15
CA ALA A 214 -12.66 5.42 22.43
C ALA A 214 -12.62 6.63 23.39
N VAL A 215 -11.49 7.35 23.45
CA VAL A 215 -11.37 8.62 24.19
C VAL A 215 -12.37 9.65 23.64
N ILE A 216 -12.42 9.85 22.31
CA ILE A 216 -13.37 10.78 21.67
C ILE A 216 -14.82 10.38 21.95
N SER A 217 -15.16 9.10 21.84
CA SER A 217 -16.50 8.59 22.16
C SER A 217 -16.88 8.78 23.63
N SER A 218 -15.92 8.73 24.56
CA SER A 218 -16.20 8.93 25.99
C SER A 218 -16.79 10.32 26.31
N PHE A 219 -16.45 11.34 25.52
CA PHE A 219 -16.97 12.72 25.65
C PHE A 219 -18.39 12.92 25.11
N HIS A 220 -18.98 11.89 24.52
CA HIS A 220 -20.33 11.92 23.96
C HIS A 220 -21.28 11.05 24.80
N GLU A 221 -22.59 11.23 24.64
CA GLU A 221 -23.57 10.36 25.30
C GLU A 221 -23.52 8.94 24.74
N THR A 222 -23.53 7.94 25.63
CA THR A 222 -23.48 6.51 25.30
C THR A 222 -24.54 6.11 24.28
N ASN A 223 -25.77 6.63 24.42
CA ASN A 223 -26.87 6.37 23.47
C ASN A 223 -26.53 6.87 22.06
N ILE A 224 -26.02 8.09 21.93
CA ILE A 224 -25.66 8.68 20.64
C ILE A 224 -24.48 7.93 20.02
N VAL A 225 -23.46 7.57 20.81
CA VAL A 225 -22.31 6.76 20.36
C VAL A 225 -22.77 5.44 19.74
N LEU A 226 -23.63 4.70 20.43
CA LEU A 226 -24.14 3.40 19.96
C LEU A 226 -25.00 3.53 18.69
N ILE A 227 -25.86 4.56 18.61
CA ILE A 227 -26.65 4.83 17.41
C ILE A 227 -25.74 5.18 16.23
N MET A 228 -24.72 6.03 16.45
CA MET A 228 -23.76 6.41 15.40
C MET A 228 -22.89 5.24 14.94
N MET A 229 -22.51 4.32 15.83
CA MET A 229 -21.84 3.07 15.46
C MET A 229 -22.74 2.20 14.56
N GLY A 230 -24.02 2.05 14.89
CA GLY A 230 -24.99 1.32 14.08
C GLY A 230 -25.21 1.95 12.70
N VAL A 231 -25.42 3.27 12.65
CA VAL A 231 -25.56 4.03 11.40
C VAL A 231 -24.30 3.93 10.54
N THR A 232 -23.10 4.06 11.13
CA THR A 232 -21.83 3.92 10.39
C THR A 232 -21.72 2.52 9.79
N THR A 233 -22.04 1.49 10.55
CA THR A 233 -22.00 0.09 10.08
C THR A 233 -22.94 -0.10 8.88
N LEU A 234 -24.16 0.41 8.96
CA LEU A 234 -25.15 0.33 7.87
C LEU A 234 -24.70 1.09 6.61
N VAL A 235 -24.18 2.31 6.78
CA VAL A 235 -23.67 3.14 5.67
C VAL A 235 -22.47 2.45 5.00
N CYS A 236 -21.47 2.03 5.78
CA CYS A 236 -20.27 1.41 5.25
C CYS A 236 -20.58 0.07 4.55
N ALA A 237 -21.42 -0.78 5.15
CA ALA A 237 -21.84 -2.04 4.52
C ALA A 237 -22.60 -1.80 3.20
N SER A 238 -23.52 -0.83 3.17
CA SER A 238 -24.26 -0.47 1.95
C SER A 238 -23.33 0.03 0.84
N VAL A 239 -22.36 0.88 1.19
CA VAL A 239 -21.36 1.43 0.25
C VAL A 239 -20.43 0.33 -0.25
N MET A 240 -19.97 -0.58 0.61
CA MET A 240 -19.17 -1.75 0.21
C MET A 240 -19.92 -2.64 -0.78
N ILE A 241 -21.17 -3.02 -0.46
CA ILE A 241 -22.01 -3.87 -1.32
C ILE A 241 -22.22 -3.19 -2.68
N PHE A 242 -22.54 -1.89 -2.68
CA PHE A 242 -22.70 -1.10 -3.90
C PHE A 242 -21.41 -1.03 -4.72
N ALA A 243 -20.26 -0.74 -4.10
CA ALA A 243 -18.96 -0.64 -4.75
C ALA A 243 -18.52 -1.96 -5.41
N CYS A 244 -18.88 -3.11 -4.79
CA CYS A 244 -18.63 -4.45 -5.33
C CYS A 244 -19.52 -4.81 -6.53
N GLN A 245 -20.78 -4.36 -6.53
CA GLN A 245 -21.76 -4.72 -7.57
C GLN A 245 -21.81 -3.71 -8.73
N THR A 246 -21.36 -2.48 -8.51
CA THR A 246 -21.53 -1.40 -9.50
C THR A 246 -20.57 -1.56 -10.69
N LYS A 247 -21.14 -1.36 -11.88
CA LYS A 247 -20.38 -1.27 -13.13
C LYS A 247 -19.55 0.02 -13.18
N TYR A 248 -19.95 1.06 -12.45
CA TYR A 248 -19.20 2.32 -12.37
C TYR A 248 -17.78 2.08 -11.85
N ASP A 249 -16.81 2.80 -12.39
CA ASP A 249 -15.41 2.73 -12.00
C ASP A 249 -15.04 4.00 -11.22
N PHE A 250 -15.22 3.94 -9.90
CA PHE A 250 -14.79 5.00 -8.99
C PHE A 250 -13.28 5.17 -8.98
N THR A 251 -12.49 4.15 -9.34
CA THR A 251 -11.02 4.24 -9.35
C THR A 251 -10.52 5.30 -10.34
N THR A 252 -11.32 5.64 -11.36
CA THR A 252 -11.05 6.78 -12.26
C THR A 252 -11.04 8.15 -11.56
N TRP A 253 -11.71 8.30 -10.41
CA TRP A 253 -11.79 9.55 -9.64
C TRP A 253 -10.60 9.77 -8.72
N GLY A 254 -9.60 8.88 -8.69
CA GLY A 254 -8.46 8.96 -7.76
C GLY A 254 -7.75 10.32 -7.72
N GLY A 255 -7.62 11.01 -8.85
CA GLY A 255 -7.06 12.38 -8.89
C GLY A 255 -7.96 13.44 -8.25
N VAL A 256 -9.28 13.34 -8.42
CA VAL A 256 -10.27 14.24 -7.77
C VAL A 256 -10.30 14.00 -6.27
N LEU A 257 -10.31 12.72 -5.86
CA LEU A 257 -10.25 12.31 -4.47
C LEU A 257 -8.92 12.74 -3.81
N PHE A 258 -7.78 12.63 -4.50
CA PHE A 258 -6.51 13.17 -4.01
C PHE A 258 -6.55 14.68 -3.77
N CYS A 259 -7.09 15.46 -4.72
CA CYS A 259 -7.30 16.90 -4.54
C CYS A 259 -8.26 17.21 -3.36
N ALA A 260 -9.33 16.42 -3.19
CA ALA A 260 -10.24 16.54 -2.06
C ALA A 260 -9.54 16.21 -0.73
N ALA A 261 -8.67 15.20 -0.68
CA ALA A 261 -7.89 14.85 0.50
C ALA A 261 -6.95 16.00 0.92
N LEU A 262 -6.25 16.60 -0.05
CA LEU A 262 -5.39 17.76 0.20
C LEU A 262 -6.21 18.97 0.69
N ALA A 263 -7.35 19.25 0.06
CA ALA A 263 -8.24 20.32 0.51
C ALA A 263 -8.72 20.10 1.95
N ILE A 264 -9.19 18.89 2.29
CA ILE A 264 -9.60 18.52 3.65
C ILE A 264 -8.43 18.62 4.64
N PHE A 265 -7.22 18.22 4.25
CA PHE A 265 -6.02 18.30 5.08
C PHE A 265 -5.65 19.75 5.40
N PHE A 266 -5.52 20.62 4.40
CA PHE A 266 -5.21 22.04 4.62
C PHE A 266 -6.34 22.76 5.37
N LEU A 267 -7.61 22.48 5.05
CA LEU A 267 -8.73 22.97 5.84
C LEU A 267 -8.62 22.51 7.29
N SER A 268 -8.32 21.24 7.58
CA SER A 268 -8.18 20.76 8.96
C SER A 268 -7.10 21.49 9.77
N ILE A 269 -6.04 22.01 9.11
CA ILE A 269 -5.00 22.84 9.74
C ILE A 269 -5.48 24.28 9.97
N PHE A 270 -6.13 24.91 8.98
CA PHE A 270 -6.46 26.35 9.00
C PHE A 270 -7.90 26.67 9.50
N THR A 271 -8.81 25.71 9.53
CA THR A 271 -10.25 25.86 9.81
C THR A 271 -10.69 25.79 11.29
N PRO A 272 -9.90 25.46 12.34
CA PRO A 272 -10.43 25.51 13.71
C PRO A 272 -10.90 26.93 14.12
N LEU A 273 -10.36 27.98 13.48
CA LEU A 273 -10.81 29.37 13.64
C LEU A 273 -12.12 29.68 12.88
N TRP A 274 -12.35 29.08 11.71
CA TRP A 274 -13.53 29.33 10.87
C TRP A 274 -14.76 28.56 11.36
N LEU A 275 -14.58 27.31 11.82
CA LEU A 275 -15.67 26.49 12.38
C LEU A 275 -16.19 27.02 13.73
N ALA A 276 -15.39 27.84 14.42
CA ALA A 276 -15.83 28.55 15.63
C ALA A 276 -16.91 29.62 15.33
N LEU A 277 -16.93 30.18 14.11
CA LEU A 277 -17.80 31.30 13.71
C LEU A 277 -19.09 30.86 12.98
N SER A 278 -19.24 29.58 12.63
CA SER A 278 -20.36 29.11 11.82
C SER A 278 -21.60 28.71 12.63
N THR A 279 -22.79 29.01 12.11
CA THR A 279 -24.08 28.58 12.67
C THR A 279 -24.21 27.04 12.75
N THR A 280 -25.10 26.54 13.60
CA THR A 280 -25.39 25.10 13.74
C THR A 280 -25.78 24.45 12.40
N ALA A 281 -26.62 25.13 11.62
CA ALA A 281 -26.99 24.68 10.27
C ALA A 281 -25.76 24.58 9.33
N GLY A 282 -24.86 25.56 9.36
CA GLY A 282 -23.61 25.52 8.59
C GLY A 282 -22.71 24.34 8.96
N LYS A 283 -22.62 24.01 10.26
CA LYS A 283 -21.85 22.84 10.75
C LYS A 283 -22.43 21.52 10.24
N ILE A 284 -23.76 21.38 10.23
CA ILE A 284 -24.45 20.19 9.71
C ILE A 284 -24.23 20.06 8.20
N VAL A 285 -24.37 21.15 7.43
CA VAL A 285 -24.17 21.12 5.96
C VAL A 285 -22.73 20.78 5.60
N ILE A 286 -21.74 21.43 6.21
CA ILE A 286 -20.31 21.17 5.95
C ILE A 286 -19.95 19.73 6.37
N GLY A 287 -20.43 19.28 7.54
CA GLY A 287 -20.23 17.91 8.00
C GLY A 287 -20.86 16.87 7.07
N GLY A 288 -22.07 17.10 6.57
CA GLY A 288 -22.76 16.24 5.61
C GLY A 288 -22.04 16.15 4.26
N LEU A 289 -21.53 17.27 3.74
CA LEU A 289 -20.71 17.29 2.53
C LEU A 289 -19.40 16.50 2.72
N LEU A 290 -18.74 16.70 3.86
CA LEU A 290 -17.52 15.95 4.20
C LEU A 290 -17.79 14.44 4.36
N ALA A 291 -18.98 14.06 4.87
CA ALA A 291 -19.38 12.67 5.02
C ALA A 291 -19.63 12.00 3.67
N LEU A 292 -20.25 12.71 2.72
CA LEU A 292 -20.41 12.26 1.34
C LEU A 292 -19.05 12.02 0.68
N VAL A 293 -18.07 12.92 0.90
CA VAL A 293 -16.71 12.76 0.39
C VAL A 293 -16.02 11.52 0.99
N PHE A 294 -16.10 11.28 2.31
CA PHE A 294 -15.54 10.05 2.90
C PHE A 294 -16.27 8.77 2.47
N VAL A 295 -17.58 8.84 2.19
CA VAL A 295 -18.31 7.73 1.55
C VAL A 295 -17.79 7.45 0.13
N ALA A 296 -17.40 8.49 -0.62
CA ALA A 296 -16.79 8.32 -1.95
C ALA A 296 -15.37 7.74 -1.88
N PHE A 297 -14.56 8.12 -0.87
CA PHE A 297 -13.27 7.45 -0.60
C PHE A 297 -13.47 5.97 -0.27
N LEU A 298 -14.42 5.61 0.61
CA LEU A 298 -14.70 4.22 0.92
C LEU A 298 -15.12 3.42 -0.33
N ALA A 299 -15.94 4.00 -1.21
CA ALA A 299 -16.31 3.36 -2.48
C ALA A 299 -15.11 3.14 -3.41
N TYR A 300 -14.19 4.11 -3.47
CA TYR A 300 -12.94 4.03 -4.23
C TYR A 300 -12.01 2.94 -3.68
N ASP A 301 -11.73 2.94 -2.37
CA ASP A 301 -10.84 1.99 -1.72
C ASP A 301 -11.38 0.55 -1.79
N VAL A 302 -12.69 0.35 -1.64
CA VAL A 302 -13.31 -0.98 -1.84
C VAL A 302 -13.09 -1.48 -3.27
N GLN A 303 -13.17 -0.60 -4.28
CA GLN A 303 -12.88 -1.00 -5.66
C GLN A 303 -11.40 -1.29 -5.91
N LEU A 304 -10.46 -0.56 -5.29
CA LEU A 304 -9.04 -0.91 -5.34
C LEU A 304 -8.76 -2.31 -4.75
N VAL A 305 -9.47 -2.70 -3.69
CA VAL A 305 -9.33 -4.02 -3.06
C VAL A 305 -9.97 -5.14 -3.89
N MET A 306 -11.18 -4.91 -4.42
CA MET A 306 -11.88 -5.92 -5.23
C MET A 306 -11.20 -6.16 -6.59
N GLY A 307 -10.60 -5.13 -7.18
CA GLY A 307 -9.92 -5.21 -8.47
C GLY A 307 -10.88 -5.29 -9.66
N GLY A 308 -10.34 -5.55 -10.85
CA GLY A 308 -11.09 -5.60 -12.11
C GLY A 308 -11.59 -4.22 -12.60
N LYS A 309 -10.91 -3.15 -12.17
CA LYS A 309 -11.15 -1.74 -12.53
C LYS A 309 -9.85 -1.11 -13.07
N LYS A 310 -9.86 0.17 -13.45
CA LYS A 310 -8.67 0.84 -14.00
C LYS A 310 -7.44 0.80 -13.06
N TYR A 311 -7.66 0.86 -11.75
CA TYR A 311 -6.61 0.70 -10.75
C TYR A 311 -7.01 -0.37 -9.73
N GLU A 312 -6.04 -1.17 -9.28
CA GLU A 312 -6.23 -2.19 -8.26
C GLU A 312 -4.97 -2.40 -7.42
N LEU A 313 -5.14 -2.90 -6.19
CA LEU A 313 -4.04 -3.21 -5.29
C LEU A 313 -3.37 -4.54 -5.65
N SER A 314 -2.05 -4.62 -5.49
CA SER A 314 -1.33 -5.90 -5.54
C SER A 314 -1.81 -6.83 -4.41
N PRO A 315 -1.96 -8.15 -4.64
CA PRO A 315 -2.27 -9.13 -3.59
C PRO A 315 -1.31 -9.13 -2.39
N GLU A 316 -0.11 -8.56 -2.52
CA GLU A 316 0.85 -8.38 -1.43
C GLU A 316 0.45 -7.27 -0.45
N GLU A 317 -0.32 -6.28 -0.89
CA GLU A 317 -0.61 -5.04 -0.17
C GLU A 317 -1.77 -5.14 0.83
N TYR A 318 -2.02 -6.34 1.39
CA TYR A 318 -3.19 -6.57 2.26
C TYR A 318 -3.19 -5.72 3.54
N ILE A 319 -2.01 -5.34 4.01
CA ILE A 319 -1.80 -4.45 5.17
C ILE A 319 -2.24 -3.03 4.83
N PHE A 320 -1.80 -2.51 3.68
CA PHE A 320 -2.17 -1.17 3.22
C PHE A 320 -3.68 -1.11 2.87
N ALA A 321 -4.19 -2.13 2.18
CA ALA A 321 -5.61 -2.30 1.86
C ALA A 321 -6.51 -2.32 3.11
N SER A 322 -6.12 -3.05 4.16
CA SER A 322 -6.88 -3.04 5.43
C SER A 322 -6.76 -1.71 6.17
N LEU A 323 -5.58 -1.07 6.15
CA LEU A 323 -5.36 0.25 6.76
C LEU A 323 -6.26 1.34 6.15
N ILE A 324 -6.34 1.44 4.83
CA ILE A 324 -7.12 2.51 4.17
C ILE A 324 -8.63 2.33 4.40
N LEU A 325 -9.15 1.10 4.23
CA LEU A 325 -10.55 0.76 4.54
C LEU A 325 -10.91 0.99 6.01
N TYR A 326 -10.05 0.59 6.94
CA TYR A 326 -10.25 0.81 8.37
C TYR A 326 -10.30 2.30 8.70
N MET A 327 -9.35 3.08 8.15
CA MET A 327 -9.30 4.52 8.33
C MET A 327 -10.56 5.22 7.84
N ASP A 328 -11.11 4.83 6.69
CA ASP A 328 -12.32 5.45 6.14
C ASP A 328 -13.57 5.15 6.97
N ILE A 329 -13.75 3.91 7.43
CA ILE A 329 -14.86 3.56 8.33
C ILE A 329 -14.77 4.36 9.64
N ILE A 330 -13.57 4.48 10.22
CA ILE A 330 -13.34 5.27 11.44
C ILE A 330 -13.55 6.77 11.20
N ARG A 331 -13.14 7.32 10.04
CA ARG A 331 -13.40 8.72 9.67
C ARG A 331 -14.90 9.00 9.53
N ILE A 332 -15.65 8.10 8.86
CA ILE A 332 -17.11 8.21 8.75
C ILE A 332 -17.76 8.16 10.14
N PHE A 333 -17.33 7.23 11.02
CA PHE A 333 -17.82 7.16 12.40
C PHE A 333 -17.59 8.46 13.18
N LEU A 334 -16.34 8.93 13.23
CA LEU A 334 -15.95 10.14 13.97
C LEU A 334 -16.66 11.38 13.43
N LEU A 335 -16.91 11.46 12.13
CA LEU A 335 -17.60 12.57 11.51
C LEU A 335 -19.09 12.57 11.82
N LEU A 336 -19.77 11.42 11.72
CA LEU A 336 -21.17 11.28 12.14
C LEU A 336 -21.31 11.62 13.63
N LEU A 337 -20.41 11.12 14.47
CA LEU A 337 -20.36 11.45 15.89
C LEU A 337 -20.12 12.96 16.14
N ALA A 338 -19.25 13.62 15.37
CA ALA A 338 -18.99 15.06 15.51
C ALA A 338 -20.18 15.95 15.09
N ILE A 339 -21.03 15.47 14.19
CA ILE A 339 -22.26 16.15 13.71
C ILE A 339 -23.40 15.94 14.71
N PHE A 340 -23.70 14.69 15.07
CA PHE A 340 -24.90 14.33 15.85
C PHE A 340 -24.65 14.25 17.37
N GLY A 341 -23.40 14.05 17.80
CA GLY A 341 -23.00 13.94 19.21
C GLY A 341 -23.14 15.20 20.04
N ARG A 342 -23.42 16.36 19.42
CA ARG A 342 -23.63 17.66 20.10
C ARG A 342 -25.11 17.99 20.35
N GLY A 343 -26.03 17.05 20.10
CA GLY A 343 -27.48 17.29 20.10
C GLY A 343 -28.18 17.36 21.46
N SER A 344 -27.45 17.48 22.57
CA SER A 344 -27.99 17.46 23.94
C SER A 344 -27.34 18.55 24.79
N ASN A 345 -27.97 19.73 24.80
CA ASN A 345 -27.76 20.88 25.71
C ASN A 345 -28.98 21.80 25.59
#